data_AF-A0A7C2XIU3-F1
#
_entry.id   AF-A0A7C2XIU3-F1
#
_cell.length_a   1.000
_cell.length_b   1.000
_cell.length_c   1.000
_cell.angle_alpha   90.00
_cell.angle_beta   90.00
_cell.angle_gamma   90.00
#
_symmetry.space_group_name_H-M   'P 1'
#
loop_
_entity.id
_entity.type
_entity.pdbx_description
1 polymer ?
#
loop_
_entity_poly.entity_id
_entity_poly.type
_entity_poly.pdbx_seq_one_letter_code
_entity_poly.pdbx_strand_id
1 'polypeptide(L)'
;MINRATAASIVFLESISLLRILPCLAEPGKTIVIGKPDRPLTVVIPFLAALRDAINATWEHRHQLKPATDKKQAPRHLDVFALLPQTNCRQCGEATCLAFAVNLILGNRLLEECIPLQRDAAYNERRATLEAML
;
A
#
# COMPACT_ATOMS: atom_id res chain seq x y z
N MET A 1 13.44 12.24 0.92
CA MET A 1 12.36 12.53 -0.05
C MET A 1 11.88 11.20 -0.62
N ILE A 2 10.94 10.54 0.07
CA ILE A 2 10.29 9.33 -0.45
C ILE A 2 8.96 9.80 -1.00
N ASN A 3 8.89 9.89 -2.33
CA ASN A 3 7.73 10.34 -3.05
C ASN A 3 6.65 9.24 -2.92
N ARG A 4 5.64 9.45 -2.06
CA ARG A 4 4.39 8.68 -2.09
C ARG A 4 3.65 9.07 -3.37
N ALA A 5 4.11 8.53 -4.49
CA ALA A 5 3.32 8.49 -5.70
C ALA A 5 2.09 7.62 -5.38
N THR A 6 0.93 8.21 -5.60
CA THR A 6 -0.38 7.59 -5.65
C THR A 6 -0.31 6.13 -6.08
N ALA A 7 -0.63 5.22 -5.15
CA ALA A 7 -0.81 3.81 -5.45
C ALA A 7 -2.13 3.65 -6.23
N ALA A 8 -2.13 4.08 -7.50
CA ALA A 8 -3.05 3.50 -8.47
C ALA A 8 -2.81 2.00 -8.42
N SER A 9 -3.85 1.21 -8.17
CA SER A 9 -3.76 -0.25 -8.20
C SER A 9 -3.29 -0.69 -9.58
N ILE A 10 -1.98 -0.88 -9.74
CA ILE A 10 -1.41 -1.47 -10.95
C ILE A 10 -1.81 -2.94 -10.91
N VAL A 11 -2.95 -3.26 -11.50
CA VAL A 11 -3.36 -4.64 -11.70
C VAL A 11 -2.40 -5.23 -12.74
N PHE A 12 -1.51 -6.12 -12.27
CA PHE A 12 -0.46 -6.69 -13.11
C PHE A 12 -0.94 -7.85 -14.02
N LEU A 13 -2.21 -8.23 -13.95
CA LEU A 13 -2.85 -9.24 -14.79
C LEU A 13 -4.34 -9.18 -14.48
N GLU A 14 -5.20 -8.89 -15.45
CA GLU A 14 -6.65 -8.83 -15.20
C GLU A 14 -7.30 -10.18 -15.46
N SER A 15 -6.84 -10.93 -16.46
CA SER A 15 -7.38 -12.26 -16.76
C SER A 15 -6.38 -13.21 -17.43
N ILE A 16 -6.64 -14.51 -17.29
CA ILE A 16 -5.97 -15.59 -18.01
C ILE A 16 -7.04 -16.40 -18.73
N SER A 17 -6.97 -16.47 -20.05
CA SER A 17 -7.87 -17.29 -20.86
C SER A 17 -7.31 -18.70 -21.00
N LEU A 18 -8.12 -19.72 -20.70
CA LEU A 18 -7.73 -21.12 -20.88
C LEU A 18 -7.54 -21.44 -22.37
N LEU A 19 -6.35 -21.93 -22.75
CA LEU A 19 -6.07 -22.40 -24.11
C LEU A 19 -6.31 -23.90 -24.24
N ARG A 20 -5.75 -24.70 -23.33
CA ARG A 20 -5.82 -26.16 -23.39
C ARG A 20 -5.46 -26.81 -22.07
N ILE A 21 -5.96 -28.03 -21.87
CA ILE A 21 -5.65 -28.89 -20.73
C ILE A 21 -4.98 -30.15 -21.27
N LEU A 22 -3.86 -30.55 -20.68
CA LEU A 22 -3.09 -31.73 -21.08
C LEU A 22 -2.84 -32.65 -19.88
N PRO A 23 -2.85 -33.97 -20.03
CA PRO A 23 -2.41 -34.87 -18.96
C PRO A 23 -0.91 -34.65 -18.68
N CYS A 24 -0.53 -34.66 -17.41
CA CYS A 24 0.87 -34.62 -17.01
C CYS A 24 1.51 -36.00 -17.25
N LEU A 25 2.52 -36.05 -18.11
CA LEU A 25 3.26 -37.28 -18.40
C LEU A 25 4.18 -37.72 -17.25
N ALA A 26 4.69 -36.76 -16.46
CA ALA A 26 5.58 -37.04 -15.34
C ALA A 26 4.83 -37.54 -14.09
N GLU A 27 3.54 -37.19 -13.96
CA GLU A 27 2.74 -37.50 -12.77
C GLU A 27 1.33 -37.94 -13.20
N PRO A 28 1.08 -39.26 -13.33
CA PRO A 28 -0.22 -39.81 -13.69
C PRO A 28 -1.33 -39.30 -12.76
N GLY A 29 -2.43 -38.80 -13.33
CA GLY A 29 -3.54 -38.22 -12.58
C GLY A 29 -3.48 -36.70 -12.39
N LYS A 30 -2.38 -36.04 -12.78
CA LYS A 30 -2.30 -34.58 -12.83
C LYS A 30 -2.60 -34.04 -14.23
N THR A 31 -3.08 -32.80 -14.30
CA THR A 31 -3.35 -32.07 -15.56
C THR A 31 -2.58 -30.76 -15.59
N ILE A 32 -1.98 -30.47 -16.74
CA ILE A 32 -1.30 -29.21 -17.07
C ILE A 32 -2.33 -28.30 -17.73
N VAL A 33 -2.55 -27.13 -17.12
CA VAL A 33 -3.44 -26.10 -17.62
C VAL A 33 -2.59 -25.04 -18.32
N ILE A 34 -2.80 -24.85 -19.63
CA ILE A 34 -2.12 -23.81 -20.42
C ILE A 34 -3.09 -22.67 -20.64
N GLY A 35 -2.75 -21.48 -20.16
CA GLY A 35 -3.53 -20.26 -20.34
C GLY A 35 -2.74 -19.16 -21.06
N LYS A 36 -3.46 -18.26 -21.74
CA LYS A 36 -2.91 -17.03 -22.31
C LYS A 36 -3.30 -15.86 -21.40
N PRO A 37 -2.33 -15.10 -20.86
CA PRO A 37 -2.65 -13.85 -20.17
C PRO A 37 -3.23 -12.82 -21.15
N ASP A 38 -4.09 -11.95 -20.65
CA ASP A 38 -4.61 -10.75 -21.33
C ASP A 38 -3.51 -9.85 -21.93
N ARG A 39 -2.33 -9.85 -21.33
CA ARG A 39 -1.18 -9.06 -21.75
C ARG A 39 0.11 -9.87 -21.86
N PRO A 40 1.02 -9.49 -22.76
CA PRO A 40 2.25 -10.25 -22.96
C PRO A 40 3.18 -10.10 -21.75
N LEU A 41 3.83 -11.20 -21.36
CA LEU A 41 4.79 -11.19 -20.24
C LEU A 41 5.99 -10.26 -20.50
N THR A 42 6.25 -9.88 -21.75
CA THR A 42 7.30 -8.92 -22.12
C THR A 42 7.14 -7.57 -21.42
N VAL A 43 5.92 -7.17 -21.08
CA VAL A 43 5.66 -5.94 -20.31
C VAL A 43 6.01 -6.12 -18.83
N VAL A 44 5.94 -7.36 -18.31
CA VAL A 44 6.21 -7.68 -16.89
C VAL A 44 7.69 -7.92 -16.62
N ILE A 45 8.42 -8.49 -17.58
CA ILE A 45 9.85 -8.85 -17.45
C ILE A 45 10.73 -7.67 -16.98
N PRO A 46 10.58 -6.42 -17.49
CA PRO A 46 11.36 -5.29 -17.01
C PRO A 46 11.20 -5.01 -15.51
N PHE A 47 10.01 -5.24 -14.93
CA PHE A 47 9.79 -5.06 -13.50
C PHE A 47 10.57 -6.09 -12.66
N LEU A 48 10.64 -7.34 -13.13
CA LEU A 48 11.45 -8.38 -12.50
C LEU A 48 12.94 -8.07 -12.58
N ALA A 49 13.39 -7.53 -13.71
CA ALA A 49 14.76 -7.06 -13.87
C ALA A 49 15.07 -5.91 -12.88
N ALA A 50 14.19 -4.90 -12.82
CA ALA A 50 14.35 -3.79 -11.88
C ALA A 50 14.37 -4.26 -10.41
N LEU A 51 13.53 -5.23 -10.04
CA LEU A 51 13.53 -5.82 -8.70
C LEU A 51 14.85 -6.53 -8.40
N ARG A 52 15.32 -7.38 -9.32
CA ARG A 52 16.62 -8.07 -9.20
C ARG A 52 17.75 -7.05 -9.04
N ASP A 53 17.75 -6.01 -9.87
CA ASP A 53 18.81 -5.00 -9.87
C ASP A 53 18.79 -4.20 -8.57
N ALA A 54 17.61 -3.85 -8.03
CA ALA A 54 17.48 -3.22 -6.72
C ALA A 54 17.95 -4.11 -5.57
N ILE A 55 17.63 -5.41 -5.60
CA ILE A 55 18.11 -6.39 -4.61
C ILE A 55 19.64 -6.47 -4.65
N ASN A 56 20.21 -6.59 -5.85
CA ASN A 56 21.65 -6.70 -6.03
C ASN A 56 22.38 -5.43 -5.59
N ALA A 57 21.89 -4.25 -5.96
CA ALA A 57 22.44 -2.98 -5.49
C ALA A 57 22.41 -2.86 -3.95
N THR A 58 21.30 -3.28 -3.33
CA THR A 58 21.19 -3.32 -1.87
C THR A 58 22.22 -4.26 -1.25
N TRP A 59 22.45 -5.42 -1.87
CA TRP A 59 23.42 -6.40 -1.41
C TRP A 59 24.87 -5.94 -1.52
N GLU A 60 25.23 -5.25 -2.61
CA GLU A 60 26.56 -4.67 -2.81
C GLU A 60 26.89 -3.63 -1.74
N HIS A 61 25.92 -2.78 -1.42
CA HIS A 61 26.08 -1.71 -0.43
C HIS A 61 25.71 -2.12 1.01
N ARG A 62 25.51 -3.42 1.28
CA ARG A 62 25.06 -3.90 2.60
C ARG A 62 25.93 -3.45 3.77
N HIS A 63 27.23 -3.25 3.55
CA HIS A 63 28.18 -2.79 4.58
C HIS A 63 27.87 -1.38 5.11
N GLN A 64 27.13 -0.59 4.34
CA GLN A 64 26.71 0.77 4.71
C GLN A 64 25.33 0.78 5.40
N LEU A 65 24.62 -0.36 5.38
CA LEU A 65 23.29 -0.47 5.98
C LEU A 65 23.42 -0.58 7.50
N LYS A 66 22.77 0.36 8.21
CA LYS A 66 22.59 0.28 9.66
C LYS A 66 21.20 -0.29 9.94
N PRO A 67 21.06 -1.30 10.82
CA PRO A 67 19.75 -1.79 11.21
C PRO A 67 18.98 -0.65 11.89
N ALA A 68 17.76 -0.39 11.43
CA ALA A 68 16.84 0.51 12.10
C ALA A 68 16.32 -0.19 13.38
N THR A 69 17.07 -0.07 14.46
CA THR A 69 16.72 -0.62 15.78
C THR A 69 15.68 0.21 16.52
N ASP A 70 15.43 1.43 16.06
CA ASP A 70 14.35 2.25 16.59
C ASP A 70 13.03 1.56 16.28
N LYS A 71 12.27 1.24 17.34
CA LYS A 71 10.91 0.74 17.17
C LYS A 71 10.14 1.84 16.45
N LYS A 72 9.82 1.60 15.18
CA LYS A 72 8.83 2.39 14.45
C LYS A 72 7.49 2.11 15.12
N GLN A 73 7.23 2.81 16.23
CA GLN A 73 6.05 2.62 17.02
C GLN A 73 4.88 3.08 16.16
N ALA A 74 3.97 2.16 15.82
CA ALA A 74 2.75 2.53 15.14
C ALA A 74 2.05 3.63 15.96
N PRO A 75 1.56 4.70 15.33
CA PRO A 75 0.89 5.79 16.03
C PRO A 75 -0.31 5.22 16.80
N ARG A 76 -0.47 5.61 18.07
CA ARG A 76 -1.62 5.16 18.86
C ARG A 76 -2.86 5.91 18.39
N HIS A 77 -4.02 5.27 18.44
CA HIS A 77 -5.30 5.87 18.05
C HIS A 77 -5.60 7.19 18.78
N LEU A 78 -5.16 7.32 20.04
CA LEU A 78 -5.29 8.56 20.80
C LEU A 78 -4.37 9.68 20.28
N ASP A 79 -3.16 9.34 19.84
CA ASP A 79 -2.20 10.31 19.29
C ASP A 79 -2.75 10.90 17.97
N VAL A 80 -3.33 10.03 17.12
CA VAL A 80 -4.01 10.45 15.90
C VAL A 80 -5.26 11.28 16.22
N PHE A 81 -6.10 10.82 17.15
CA PHE A 81 -7.32 11.52 17.54
C PHE A 81 -7.06 12.93 18.10
N ALA A 82 -5.99 13.12 18.86
CA ALA A 82 -5.60 14.42 19.42
C ALA A 82 -5.32 15.48 18.33
N LEU A 83 -4.81 15.04 17.18
CA LEU A 83 -4.50 15.91 16.04
C LEU A 83 -5.71 16.18 15.13
N LEU A 84 -6.77 15.36 15.22
CA LEU A 84 -8.00 15.59 14.47
C LEU A 84 -8.78 16.81 15.00
N PRO A 85 -9.73 17.36 14.21
CA PRO A 85 -10.59 18.47 14.66
C PRO A 85 -11.55 18.13 15.81
N GLN A 86 -11.75 16.84 16.11
CA GLN A 86 -12.60 16.33 17.21
C GLN A 86 -14.07 16.82 17.20
N THR A 87 -14.56 17.29 16.04
CA THR A 87 -15.93 17.81 15.89
C THR A 87 -16.99 16.72 15.82
N ASN A 88 -16.59 15.45 15.62
CA ASN A 88 -17.49 14.32 15.38
C ASN A 88 -18.53 14.60 14.28
N CYS A 89 -18.13 15.32 13.23
CA CYS A 89 -19.03 15.79 12.17
C CYS A 89 -19.64 14.68 11.28
N ARG A 90 -19.09 13.46 11.31
CA ARG A 90 -19.50 12.30 10.50
C ARG A 90 -19.39 12.47 8.98
N GLN A 91 -18.73 13.53 8.50
CA GLN A 91 -18.58 13.80 7.06
C GLN A 91 -17.67 12.77 6.35
N CYS A 92 -16.78 12.10 7.09
CA CYS A 92 -15.98 10.98 6.60
C CYS A 92 -16.71 9.62 6.64
N GLY A 93 -17.98 9.59 7.06
CA GLY A 93 -18.78 8.36 7.15
C GLY A 93 -18.62 7.57 8.46
N GLU A 94 -17.75 8.01 9.37
CA GLU A 94 -17.53 7.38 10.68
C GLU A 94 -18.41 8.00 11.78
N ALA A 95 -18.82 7.20 12.76
CA ALA A 95 -19.70 7.65 13.85
C ALA A 95 -19.06 8.72 14.75
N THR A 96 -17.74 8.64 14.96
CA THR A 96 -16.94 9.56 15.76
C THR A 96 -15.57 9.79 15.13
N CYS A 97 -14.90 10.90 15.48
CA CYS A 97 -13.52 11.17 15.10
C CYS A 97 -12.55 10.12 15.66
N LEU A 98 -12.89 9.49 16.79
CA LEU A 98 -12.09 8.39 17.34
C LEU A 98 -12.19 7.14 16.46
N ALA A 99 -13.39 6.79 15.99
CA ALA A 99 -13.58 5.70 15.03
C ALA A 99 -12.80 5.97 13.74
N PHE A 100 -12.82 7.21 13.25
CA PHE A 100 -12.00 7.62 12.10
C PHE A 100 -10.50 7.48 12.37
N ALA A 101 -10.00 7.90 13.54
CA ALA A 101 -8.58 7.73 13.92
C ALA A 101 -8.14 6.26 13.92
N VAL A 102 -8.98 5.35 14.41
CA VAL A 102 -8.71 3.91 14.36
C VAL A 102 -8.69 3.41 12.91
N ASN A 103 -9.68 3.79 12.11
CA ASN A 103 -9.77 3.37 10.71
C ASN A 103 -8.66 3.96 9.82
N LEU A 104 -8.09 5.12 10.17
CA LEU A 104 -6.87 5.64 9.54
C LEU A 104 -5.67 4.75 9.81
N ILE A 105 -5.45 4.33 11.07
CA ILE A 105 -4.33 3.45 11.43
C ILE A 105 -4.46 2.07 10.77
N LEU A 106 -5.69 1.57 10.62
CA LEU A 106 -5.96 0.30 9.94
C LEU A 106 -5.89 0.40 8.41
N GLY A 107 -5.79 1.60 7.83
CA GLY A 107 -5.79 1.81 6.38
C GLY A 107 -7.16 1.62 5.71
N ASN A 108 -8.25 1.56 6.49
CA ASN A 108 -9.62 1.46 5.97
C ASN A 108 -10.16 2.81 5.46
N ARG A 109 -9.49 3.91 5.84
CA ARG A 109 -9.85 5.29 5.50
C ARG A 109 -8.60 6.07 5.11
N LEU A 110 -8.78 7.11 4.32
CA LEU A 110 -7.74 8.06 3.92
C LEU A 110 -7.86 9.36 4.71
N LEU A 111 -6.72 10.00 5.01
CA LEU A 111 -6.69 11.27 5.74
C LEU A 111 -7.44 12.39 5.01
N GLU A 112 -7.48 12.30 3.67
CA GLU A 112 -8.17 13.19 2.75
C GLU A 112 -9.69 13.21 2.96
N GLU A 113 -10.28 12.13 3.50
CA GLU A 113 -11.72 12.02 3.74
C GLU A 113 -12.20 12.89 4.92
N CYS A 114 -11.29 13.44 5.73
CA CYS A 114 -11.63 14.37 6.81
C CYS A 114 -11.80 15.80 6.27
N ILE A 115 -12.97 16.11 5.71
CA ILE A 115 -13.27 17.43 5.10
C ILE A 115 -12.93 18.63 6.01
N PRO A 116 -13.27 18.64 7.32
CA PRO A 116 -12.93 19.78 8.19
C PRO A 116 -11.41 19.98 8.32
N LEU A 117 -10.64 18.90 8.34
CA LEU A 117 -9.17 18.94 8.43
C LEU A 117 -8.55 19.46 7.12
N GLN A 118 -9.19 19.22 5.97
CA GLN A 118 -8.69 19.65 4.67
C GLN A 118 -9.04 21.10 4.33
N ARG A 119 -10.20 21.59 4.80
CA ARG A 119 -10.73 22.91 4.44
C ARG A 119 -10.18 24.03 5.31
N ASP A 120 -10.03 23.78 6.60
CA ASP A 120 -9.67 24.83 7.56
C ASP A 120 -8.15 24.95 7.69
N ALA A 121 -7.63 26.11 7.31
CA ALA A 121 -6.21 26.43 7.38
C ALA A 121 -5.66 26.40 8.82
N ALA A 122 -6.51 26.55 9.84
CA ALA A 122 -6.12 26.44 11.24
C ALA A 122 -5.59 25.05 11.61
N TYR A 123 -5.92 24.01 10.83
CA TYR A 123 -5.45 22.65 11.06
C TYR A 123 -4.27 22.23 10.18
N ASN A 124 -3.70 23.13 9.38
CA ASN A 124 -2.63 22.79 8.42
C ASN A 124 -1.41 22.13 9.09
N GLU A 125 -0.95 22.63 10.24
CA GLU A 125 0.18 22.03 10.96
C GLU A 125 -0.15 20.64 11.51
N ARG A 126 -1.37 20.46 12.03
CA ARG A 126 -1.84 19.17 12.54
C ARG A 126 -1.98 18.16 11.40
N ARG A 127 -2.49 18.60 10.24
CA ARG A 127 -2.58 17.78 9.03
C ARG A 127 -1.19 17.34 8.56
N ALA A 128 -0.24 18.27 8.44
CA ALA A 128 1.13 17.95 8.05
C ALA A 128 1.79 16.95 9.01
N THR A 129 1.51 17.09 10.32
CA THR A 129 1.97 16.13 11.34
C THR A 129 1.36 14.75 11.11
N LEU A 130 0.04 14.68 10.86
CA LEU A 130 -0.65 13.42 10.57
C LEU A 130 -0.13 12.75 9.29
N GLU A 131 0.15 13.51 8.24
CA GLU A 131 0.73 13.01 6.97
C GLU A 131 2.14 12.43 7.15
N ALA A 132 2.92 12.97 8.09
CA ALA A 132 4.25 12.44 8.41
C ALA A 132 4.19 11.19 9.33
N MET A 133 3.11 11.04 10.11
CA MET A 133 2.94 9.93 11.05
C MET A 133 2.33 8.67 10.42
N LEU A 134 1.43 8.82 9.46
CA LEU A 134 0.72 7.73 8.75
C LEU A 134 1.50 7.28 7.51
#